data_AF-A0A4D9D935-F1
#
_entry.id   AF-A0A4D9D935-F1
#
_cell.length_a   1.000
_cell.length_b   1.000
_cell.length_c   1.000
_cell.angle_alpha   90.00
_cell.angle_beta   90.00
_cell.angle_gamma   90.00
#
_symmetry.space_group_name_H-M   'P 1'
#
loop_
_entity.id
_entity.type
_entity.pdbx_description
1 polymer ?
#
loop_
_entity_poly.entity_id
_entity_poly.type
_entity_poly.pdbx_seq_one_letter_code
_entity_poly.pdbx_strand_id
1 'polypeptide(L)'
;MQDNDNNSTDYLLVINGISDLPLRGLLASTLAQREGRVWVLQRANTCYDGGTVGEVLRTHPHLAESYFYYVLMNSSVRGPFLPRYFQRIKGEEGHAEPRRRSWTSPLTSLLNDEVKLAGTTLSCMGQVHVQSMVLATDRIGLKVLLGDGVLNCASTLSDAIRTYEMGASTAILNAG
;
A
#
# COMPACT_ATOMS: atom_id res chain seq x y z
N MET A 1 24.17 -6.21 18.93
CA MET A 1 23.29 -7.32 18.54
C MET A 1 22.21 -6.70 17.67
N GLN A 2 22.35 -6.80 16.35
CA GLN A 2 21.44 -6.18 15.38
C GLN A 2 20.15 -6.98 15.35
N ASP A 3 19.03 -6.34 15.70
CA ASP A 3 17.69 -6.85 15.43
C ASP A 3 17.51 -6.97 13.92
N ASN A 4 17.80 -8.15 13.36
CA ASN A 4 17.37 -8.57 12.04
C ASN A 4 15.87 -8.92 12.10
N ASP A 5 15.04 -7.94 12.43
CA ASP A 5 13.60 -8.01 12.36
C ASP A 5 13.18 -7.85 10.90
N ASN A 6 13.32 -8.93 10.13
CA ASN A 6 13.05 -9.01 8.68
C ASN A 6 11.55 -8.88 8.33
N ASN A 7 10.75 -8.27 9.21
CA ASN A 7 9.30 -8.14 9.13
C ASN A 7 8.83 -6.73 9.55
N SER A 8 9.61 -5.71 9.18
CA SER A 8 9.29 -4.30 9.43
C SER A 8 8.36 -3.73 8.37
N THR A 9 7.33 -3.00 8.80
CA THR A 9 6.49 -2.18 7.90
C THR A 9 6.90 -0.71 8.03
N ASP A 10 7.22 -0.09 6.91
CA ASP A 10 7.36 1.36 6.79
C ASP A 10 6.06 1.97 6.28
N TYR A 11 5.78 3.21 6.67
CA TYR A 11 4.57 3.93 6.31
C TYR A 11 4.96 5.18 5.52
N LEU A 12 4.36 5.39 4.36
CA LEU A 12 4.46 6.63 3.61
C LEU A 12 3.10 7.33 3.60
N LEU A 13 3.02 8.47 4.26
CA LEU A 13 1.84 9.32 4.26
C LEU A 13 2.00 10.37 3.17
N VAL A 14 1.11 10.35 2.19
CA VAL A 14 1.13 11.33 1.09
C VAL A 14 0.08 12.39 1.36
N ILE A 15 0.52 13.62 1.56
CA ILE A 15 -0.32 14.79 1.80
C ILE A 15 -0.51 15.54 0.48
N ASN A 16 -1.73 15.48 -0.05
CA ASN A 16 -2.09 16.16 -1.29
C ASN A 16 -2.59 17.58 -1.00
N GLY A 17 -1.84 18.59 -1.44
CA GLY A 17 -2.16 20.00 -1.27
C GLY A 17 -1.55 20.64 -0.02
N ILE A 18 -1.98 21.87 0.26
CA ILE A 18 -1.55 22.59 1.46
C ILE A 18 -2.23 21.95 2.67
N SER A 19 -1.45 21.68 3.72
CA SER A 19 -1.94 21.18 4.99
C SER A 19 -1.54 22.14 6.11
N ASP A 20 -2.48 22.39 7.01
CA ASP A 20 -2.31 23.10 8.28
C ASP A 20 -1.88 22.18 9.42
N LEU A 21 -1.76 20.86 9.14
CA LEU A 21 -1.19 19.93 10.09
C LEU A 21 0.20 20.44 10.49
N PRO A 22 0.52 20.49 11.79
CA PRO A 22 1.82 20.89 12.28
C PRO A 22 2.82 19.76 11.98
N LEU A 23 3.16 19.58 10.71
CA LEU A 23 4.07 18.54 10.23
C LEU A 23 5.55 18.96 10.46
N ARG A 24 5.78 19.95 11.33
CA ARG A 24 7.12 20.37 11.78
C ARG A 24 7.74 19.20 12.54
N GLY A 25 8.67 18.50 11.88
CA GLY A 25 9.31 17.26 12.35
C GLY A 25 9.17 16.08 11.39
N LEU A 26 8.19 16.13 10.47
CA LEU A 26 7.89 15.07 9.50
C LEU A 26 7.99 15.53 8.03
N LEU A 27 7.97 16.84 7.76
CA LEU A 27 8.15 17.38 6.41
C LEU A 27 9.60 17.69 6.12
N ALA A 28 10.19 16.87 5.26
CA ALA A 28 11.17 17.39 4.32
C ALA A 28 10.52 17.43 2.93
N SER A 29 10.81 18.46 2.16
CA SER A 29 10.52 18.58 0.72
C SER A 29 11.22 17.50 -0.16
N THR A 30 11.74 16.47 0.50
CA THR A 30 12.52 15.32 0.03
C THR A 30 12.22 14.17 1.00
N LEU A 31 12.24 12.91 0.59
CA LEU A 31 12.17 11.72 1.47
C LEU A 31 13.33 11.70 2.49
N ALA A 32 13.37 12.61 3.45
CA ALA A 32 14.56 12.87 4.28
C ALA A 32 14.25 13.09 5.76
N GLN A 33 12.99 13.13 6.18
CA GLN A 33 12.63 13.12 7.60
C GLN A 33 11.93 11.83 7.98
N ARG A 34 12.69 11.02 8.73
CA ARG A 34 12.29 9.74 9.29
C ARG A 34 12.04 9.93 10.78
N GLU A 35 10.77 9.92 11.19
CA GLU A 35 10.43 9.74 12.60
C GLU A 35 10.10 8.25 12.78
N GLY A 36 11.10 7.45 13.15
CA GLY A 36 10.95 6.00 13.25
C GLY A 36 10.80 5.31 11.88
N ARG A 37 9.63 4.77 11.55
CA ARG A 37 9.35 4.06 10.28
C ARG A 37 8.26 4.76 9.44
N VAL A 38 7.99 6.03 9.76
CA VAL A 38 6.99 6.85 9.07
C VAL A 38 7.68 7.93 8.26
N TRP A 39 7.25 8.07 7.02
CA TRP A 39 7.69 9.04 6.05
C TRP A 39 6.48 9.89 5.66
N VAL A 40 6.67 11.20 5.50
CA VAL A 40 5.62 12.09 5.02
C VAL A 40 6.10 12.80 3.77
N LEU A 41 5.27 12.75 2.73
CA LEU A 41 5.52 13.41 1.45
C LEU A 41 4.36 14.36 1.17
N GLN A 42 4.64 15.66 1.12
CA GLN A 42 3.67 16.65 0.68
C GLN A 42 3.87 16.96 -0.80
N ARG A 43 2.79 17.00 -1.57
CA ARG A 43 2.79 17.30 -3.00
C ARG A 43 1.62 18.18 -3.41
N ALA A 44 1.64 18.66 -4.65
CA ALA A 44 0.50 19.37 -5.22
C ALA A 44 -0.73 18.45 -5.24
N ASN A 45 -1.92 19.00 -4.98
CA ASN A 45 -3.17 18.24 -5.03
C ASN A 45 -3.57 17.97 -6.49
N THR A 46 -2.94 16.97 -7.09
CA THR A 46 -3.18 16.56 -8.47
C THR A 46 -3.41 15.05 -8.52
N CYS A 47 -4.26 14.61 -9.45
CA CYS A 47 -4.66 13.23 -9.65
C CYS A 47 -5.54 12.65 -8.52
N TYR A 48 -6.22 11.55 -8.82
CA TYR A 48 -6.92 10.72 -7.84
C TYR A 48 -5.96 9.71 -7.19
N ASP A 49 -6.47 8.88 -6.27
CA ASP A 49 -5.67 7.98 -5.43
C ASP A 49 -4.63 7.15 -6.19
N GLY A 50 -5.06 6.36 -7.19
CA GLY A 50 -4.14 5.53 -7.99
C GLY A 50 -3.10 6.35 -8.75
N GLY A 51 -3.50 7.51 -9.25
CA GLY A 51 -2.59 8.46 -9.90
C GLY A 51 -1.55 9.03 -8.92
N THR A 52 -1.95 9.33 -7.69
CA THR A 52 -1.04 9.75 -6.61
C THR A 52 -0.01 8.67 -6.34
N VAL A 53 -0.43 7.41 -6.19
CA VAL A 53 0.49 6.27 -5.98
C VAL A 53 1.49 6.18 -7.13
N GLY A 54 1.00 6.20 -8.37
CA GLY A 54 1.87 6.11 -9.54
C GLY A 54 2.86 7.28 -9.66
N GLU A 55 2.43 8.51 -9.41
CA GLU A 55 3.33 9.68 -9.45
C GLU A 55 4.43 9.57 -8.39
N VAL A 56 4.07 9.19 -7.15
CA VAL A 56 5.03 9.03 -6.05
C VAL A 56 6.06 7.97 -6.39
N LEU A 57 5.63 6.81 -6.89
CA LEU A 57 6.52 5.71 -7.27
C LEU A 57 7.40 6.04 -8.48
N ARG A 58 6.87 6.76 -9.48
CA ARG A 58 7.66 7.22 -10.64
C ARG A 58 8.71 8.26 -10.25
N THR A 59 8.37 9.15 -9.32
CA THR A 59 9.30 10.17 -8.81
C THR A 59 10.35 9.57 -7.88
N HIS A 60 10.01 8.49 -7.17
CA HIS A 60 10.87 7.80 -6.22
C HIS A 60 10.95 6.31 -6.55
N PRO A 61 11.59 5.93 -7.68
CA PRO A 61 11.57 4.55 -8.19
C PRO A 61 12.15 3.53 -7.22
N HIS A 62 13.09 3.93 -6.36
CA HIS A 62 13.62 3.08 -5.30
C HIS A 62 12.54 2.52 -4.37
N LEU A 63 11.43 3.23 -4.15
CA LEU A 63 10.31 2.73 -3.34
C LEU A 63 9.67 1.48 -3.95
N ALA A 64 9.54 1.41 -5.27
CA ALA A 64 8.98 0.25 -5.98
C ALA A 64 9.89 -0.99 -5.96
N GLU A 65 11.13 -0.83 -5.49
CA GLU A 65 12.13 -1.91 -5.40
C GLU A 65 12.55 -2.24 -3.97
N SER A 66 12.20 -1.39 -2.99
CA SER A 66 12.66 -1.52 -1.61
C SER A 66 11.87 -2.55 -0.78
N TYR A 67 10.66 -2.90 -1.20
CA TYR A 67 9.75 -3.73 -0.41
C TYR A 67 9.37 -5.03 -1.14
N PHE A 68 8.98 -6.05 -0.36
CA PHE A 68 8.42 -7.29 -0.89
C PHE A 68 6.92 -7.15 -1.16
N TYR A 69 6.23 -6.43 -0.29
CA TYR A 69 4.80 -6.20 -0.34
C TYR A 69 4.49 -4.71 -0.21
N TYR A 70 3.40 -4.31 -0.86
CA TYR A 70 2.90 -2.95 -0.88
C TYR A 70 1.43 -2.97 -0.48
N VAL A 71 1.07 -2.17 0.52
CA VAL A 71 -0.33 -1.95 0.89
C VAL A 71 -0.69 -0.50 0.53
N LEU A 72 -1.48 -0.35 -0.51
CA LEU A 72 -2.03 0.93 -0.97
C LEU A 72 -3.35 1.17 -0.24
N MET A 73 -3.49 2.33 0.40
CA MET A 73 -4.65 2.63 1.24
C MET A 73 -5.10 4.07 1.04
N ASN A 74 -6.40 4.25 0.79
CA ASN A 74 -7.00 5.58 0.77
C ASN A 74 -7.16 6.15 2.20
N SER A 75 -7.07 7.48 2.35
CA SER A 75 -7.13 8.18 3.64
C SER A 75 -8.48 8.14 4.38
N SER A 76 -9.55 7.66 3.74
CA SER A 76 -10.87 7.48 4.36
C SER A 76 -11.02 6.14 5.10
N VAL A 77 -10.07 5.22 4.92
CA VAL A 77 -10.07 3.93 5.62
C VAL A 77 -9.58 4.10 7.06
N ARG A 78 -10.26 3.42 8.00
CA ARG A 78 -9.83 3.31 9.39
C ARG A 78 -9.74 1.84 9.78
N GLY A 79 -8.67 1.46 10.47
CA GLY A 79 -8.41 0.08 10.89
C GLY A 79 -7.14 -0.50 10.23
N PRO A 80 -6.98 -1.83 10.19
CA PRO A 80 -7.93 -2.82 10.69
C PRO A 80 -8.01 -2.81 12.22
N PHE A 81 -9.22 -2.98 12.77
CA PHE A 81 -9.42 -3.17 14.20
C PHE A 81 -9.15 -4.63 14.56
N LEU A 82 -7.88 -4.93 14.85
CA LEU A 82 -7.45 -6.29 15.13
C LEU A 82 -7.69 -6.67 16.60
N PRO A 83 -8.25 -7.86 16.88
CA PRO A 83 -8.47 -8.31 18.25
C PRO A 83 -7.14 -8.57 18.94
N ARG A 84 -7.09 -8.40 20.27
CA ARG A 84 -5.84 -8.53 21.06
C ARG A 84 -5.13 -9.89 20.87
N TYR A 85 -5.88 -10.96 20.63
CA TYR A 85 -5.31 -12.28 20.39
C TYR A 85 -4.57 -12.39 19.05
N PHE A 86 -4.86 -11.53 18.07
CA PHE A 86 -4.20 -11.54 16.75
C PHE A 86 -2.69 -11.27 16.86
N GLN A 87 -2.30 -10.42 17.81
CA GLN A 87 -0.90 -10.07 18.05
C GLN A 87 -0.10 -11.19 18.74
N ARG A 88 -0.76 -12.27 19.19
CA ARG A 88 -0.12 -13.39 19.88
C ARG A 88 0.02 -14.56 18.91
N ILE A 89 1.23 -14.76 18.39
CA ILE A 89 1.60 -16.06 17.82
C ILE A 89 1.86 -17.00 19.00
N LYS A 90 1.24 -18.18 19.02
CA LYS A 90 1.70 -19.27 19.88
C LYS A 90 3.10 -19.63 19.39
N GLY A 91 4.13 -19.21 20.13
CA GLY A 91 5.48 -19.71 19.90
C GLY A 91 5.43 -21.23 19.99
N GLU A 92 6.22 -21.90 19.15
CA GLU A 92 6.57 -23.30 19.37
C GLU A 92 6.98 -23.46 20.84
N GLU A 93 6.49 -24.53 21.48
CA GLU A 93 6.71 -24.78 22.90
C GLU A 93 8.22 -24.69 23.21
N GLY A 94 8.61 -23.69 24.00
CA GLY A 94 9.99 -23.53 24.49
C GLY A 94 10.77 -22.38 23.84
N HIS A 95 10.81 -21.24 24.57
CA HIS A 95 11.93 -20.28 24.58
C HIS A 95 12.09 -19.24 23.45
N ALA A 96 11.13 -19.06 22.53
CA ALA A 96 11.15 -17.89 21.63
C ALA A 96 10.23 -16.76 22.12
N GLU A 97 10.74 -15.53 22.18
CA GLU A 97 9.95 -14.30 22.39
C GLU A 97 8.72 -14.28 21.45
N PRO A 98 7.52 -13.90 21.93
CA PRO A 98 6.32 -13.88 21.11
C PRO A 98 6.46 -12.87 19.98
N ARG A 99 6.67 -13.36 18.75
CA ARG A 99 6.61 -12.52 17.54
C ARG A 99 5.21 -11.94 17.38
N ARG A 100 5.12 -10.62 17.25
CA ARG A 100 3.85 -9.94 16.97
C ARG A 100 3.53 -10.05 15.48
N ARG A 101 2.32 -10.49 15.14
CA ARG A 101 1.83 -10.39 13.75
C ARG A 101 1.62 -8.92 13.39
N SER A 102 2.17 -8.50 12.25
CA SER A 102 1.89 -7.17 11.67
C SER A 102 0.44 -7.07 11.25
N TRP A 103 -0.15 -5.88 11.31
CA TRP A 103 -1.53 -5.66 10.85
C TRP A 103 -1.70 -5.87 9.35
N THR A 104 -0.61 -5.75 8.59
CA THR A 104 -0.60 -6.01 7.14
C THR A 104 -0.63 -7.50 6.82
N SER A 105 -0.28 -8.36 7.78
CA SER A 105 -0.14 -9.81 7.54
C SER A 105 -1.39 -10.50 6.98
N PRO A 106 -2.64 -10.18 7.38
CA PRO A 106 -3.82 -10.78 6.77
C PRO A 106 -3.97 -10.47 5.28
N LEU A 107 -3.41 -9.34 4.81
CA LEU A 107 -3.44 -8.96 3.40
C LEU A 107 -2.27 -9.58 2.65
N THR A 108 -1.06 -9.45 3.19
CA THR A 108 0.15 -9.92 2.51
C THR A 108 0.28 -11.44 2.52
N SER A 109 -0.33 -12.16 3.47
CA SER A 109 -0.34 -13.63 3.47
C SER A 109 -1.27 -14.24 2.41
N LEU A 110 -2.16 -13.43 1.81
CA LEU A 110 -2.98 -13.88 0.68
C LEU A 110 -2.17 -13.90 -0.61
N LEU A 111 -1.10 -13.11 -0.67
CA LEU A 111 -0.25 -13.00 -1.84
C LEU A 111 0.69 -14.19 -1.94
N ASN A 112 0.79 -14.77 -3.13
CA ASN A 112 1.62 -15.91 -3.44
C ASN A 112 1.92 -15.93 -4.94
N ASP A 113 2.42 -17.04 -5.48
CA ASP A 113 2.77 -17.15 -6.90
C ASP A 113 1.56 -17.01 -7.84
N GLU A 114 0.35 -17.33 -7.37
CA GLU A 114 -0.91 -17.26 -8.12
C GLU A 114 -1.74 -16.01 -7.79
N VAL A 115 -1.56 -15.42 -6.61
CA VAL A 115 -2.33 -14.26 -6.13
C VAL A 115 -1.42 -13.04 -6.01
N LYS A 116 -1.60 -12.08 -6.93
CA LYS A 116 -0.80 -10.85 -6.99
C LYS A 116 -1.52 -9.59 -6.54
N LEU A 117 -2.84 -9.67 -6.30
CA LEU A 117 -3.64 -8.57 -5.80
C LEU A 117 -4.66 -9.07 -4.77
N ALA A 118 -4.68 -8.44 -3.60
CA ALA A 118 -5.62 -8.72 -2.53
C ALA A 118 -6.18 -7.40 -1.96
N GLY A 119 -7.31 -7.47 -1.26
CA GLY A 119 -7.92 -6.31 -0.62
C GLY A 119 -8.96 -6.74 0.38
N THR A 120 -9.69 -5.79 0.96
CA THR A 120 -10.69 -6.10 2.01
C THR A 120 -12.06 -6.47 1.45
N THR A 121 -12.36 -6.06 0.22
CA THR A 121 -13.68 -6.21 -0.39
C THR A 121 -13.57 -6.43 -1.90
N LEU A 122 -14.54 -7.18 -2.44
CA LEU A 122 -14.77 -7.33 -3.87
C LEU A 122 -16.06 -6.59 -4.24
N SER A 123 -16.07 -5.99 -5.43
CA SER A 123 -17.25 -5.40 -6.04
C SER A 123 -17.56 -6.09 -7.35
N CYS A 124 -18.85 -6.28 -7.63
CA CYS A 124 -19.35 -6.82 -8.91
C CYS A 124 -19.91 -5.71 -9.82
N MET A 125 -19.74 -4.43 -9.45
CA MET A 125 -20.22 -3.31 -10.24
C MET A 125 -19.31 -3.09 -11.46
N GLY A 126 -19.89 -3.14 -12.66
CA GLY A 126 -19.15 -3.05 -13.92
C GLY A 126 -18.45 -4.37 -14.29
N GLN A 127 -17.53 -4.82 -13.44
CA GLN A 127 -16.88 -6.13 -13.50
C GLN A 127 -16.48 -6.59 -12.09
N VAL A 128 -16.15 -7.87 -11.91
CA VAL A 128 -15.62 -8.34 -10.62
C VAL A 128 -14.21 -7.76 -10.43
N HIS A 129 -14.01 -7.02 -9.34
CA HIS A 129 -12.72 -6.41 -9.02
C HIS A 129 -12.54 -6.25 -7.51
N VAL A 130 -11.28 -6.15 -7.08
CA VAL A 130 -10.90 -5.77 -5.72
C VAL A 130 -11.07 -4.26 -5.57
N GLN A 131 -11.80 -3.80 -4.54
CA GLN A 131 -12.03 -2.38 -4.34
C GLN A 131 -10.76 -1.66 -3.88
N SER A 132 -10.53 -0.45 -4.40
CA SER A 132 -9.26 0.26 -4.25
C SER A 132 -9.05 0.98 -2.92
N MET A 133 -9.96 0.81 -1.95
CA MET A 133 -9.84 1.41 -0.62
C MET A 133 -8.61 0.87 0.12
N VAL A 134 -8.37 -0.43 0.01
CA VAL A 134 -7.18 -1.12 0.50
C VAL A 134 -6.80 -2.18 -0.54
N LEU A 135 -5.64 -2.01 -1.16
CA LEU A 135 -5.04 -3.00 -2.05
C LEU A 135 -3.71 -3.45 -1.48
N ALA A 136 -3.46 -4.75 -1.48
CA ALA A 136 -2.17 -5.34 -1.23
C ALA A 136 -1.67 -6.04 -2.50
N THR A 137 -0.41 -5.80 -2.84
CA THR A 137 0.28 -6.44 -3.97
C THR A 137 1.71 -6.77 -3.57
N ASP A 138 2.33 -7.73 -4.24
CA ASP A 138 3.77 -7.94 -4.14
C ASP A 138 4.52 -7.04 -5.14
N ARG A 139 5.86 -7.13 -5.15
CA ARG A 139 6.71 -6.40 -6.08
C ARG A 139 6.40 -6.70 -7.55
N ILE A 140 6.01 -7.93 -7.89
CA ILE A 140 5.69 -8.33 -9.26
C ILE A 140 4.38 -7.67 -9.69
N GLY A 141 3.33 -7.82 -8.88
CA GLY A 141 2.06 -7.17 -9.12
C GLY A 141 2.18 -5.65 -9.20
N LEU A 142 3.01 -5.01 -8.35
CA LEU A 142 3.23 -3.57 -8.44
C LEU A 142 3.86 -3.16 -9.78
N LYS A 143 4.80 -3.95 -10.30
CA LYS A 143 5.38 -3.71 -11.63
C LYS A 143 4.36 -3.86 -12.75
N VAL A 144 3.46 -4.84 -12.66
CA VAL A 144 2.34 -5.00 -13.59
C VAL A 144 1.46 -3.75 -13.55
N LEU A 145 1.04 -3.29 -12.37
CA LEU A 145 0.20 -2.09 -12.22
C LEU A 145 0.87 -0.83 -12.78
N LEU A 146 2.17 -0.64 -12.54
CA LEU A 146 2.92 0.49 -13.09
C LEU A 146 3.08 0.40 -14.61
N GLY A 147 3.34 -0.80 -15.13
CA GLY A 147 3.57 -1.05 -16.56
C GLY A 147 2.30 -0.97 -17.42
N ASP A 148 1.17 -1.44 -16.89
CA ASP A 148 -0.14 -1.36 -17.57
C ASP A 148 -0.66 0.10 -17.63
N GLY A 149 -0.27 0.92 -16.66
CA GLY A 149 -0.67 2.34 -16.61
C GLY A 149 -1.94 2.59 -15.81
N VAL A 150 -2.46 1.60 -15.08
CA VAL A 150 -3.61 1.78 -14.16
C VAL A 150 -3.34 2.80 -13.05
N LEU A 151 -2.07 3.07 -12.75
CA LEU A 151 -1.60 4.09 -11.82
C LEU A 151 -1.30 5.45 -12.48
N ASN A 152 -1.73 5.67 -13.72
CA ASN A 152 -1.65 6.98 -14.37
C ASN A 152 -2.74 7.92 -13.86
N CYS A 153 -2.48 9.22 -13.96
CA CYS A 153 -3.46 10.22 -13.55
C CYS A 153 -4.68 10.19 -14.46
N ALA A 154 -5.84 9.95 -13.87
CA ALA A 154 -7.13 10.03 -14.55
C ALA A 154 -7.63 11.48 -14.59
N SER A 155 -8.30 11.85 -15.69
CA SER A 155 -8.93 13.15 -15.92
C SER A 155 -10.18 13.37 -15.06
N THR A 156 -10.90 12.30 -14.74
CA THR A 156 -12.16 12.35 -13.99
C THR A 156 -12.22 11.25 -12.94
N LEU A 157 -13.10 11.40 -11.95
CA LEU A 157 -13.34 10.35 -10.95
C LEU A 157 -13.84 9.05 -11.61
N SER A 158 -14.71 9.16 -12.62
CA SER A 158 -15.21 7.98 -13.34
C SER A 158 -14.09 7.27 -14.09
N ASP A 159 -13.17 8.02 -14.71
CA ASP A 159 -11.97 7.44 -15.33
C ASP A 159 -11.10 6.78 -14.27
N ALA A 160 -10.88 7.40 -13.11
CA ALA A 160 -10.08 6.83 -12.04
C ALA A 160 -10.65 5.50 -11.54
N ILE A 161 -11.97 5.41 -11.33
CA ILE A 161 -12.63 4.14 -10.96
C ILE A 161 -12.42 3.09 -12.06
N ARG A 162 -12.58 3.47 -13.33
CA ARG A 162 -12.42 2.54 -14.46
C ARG A 162 -10.99 2.06 -14.62
N THR A 163 -10.01 2.96 -14.59
CA THR A 163 -8.61 2.65 -14.91
C THR A 163 -7.85 2.12 -13.71
N TYR A 164 -8.10 2.66 -12.51
CA TYR A 164 -7.38 2.24 -11.30
C TYR A 164 -8.14 1.15 -10.54
N GLU A 165 -9.37 1.41 -10.09
CA GLU A 165 -10.09 0.46 -9.22
C GLU A 165 -10.43 -0.84 -9.98
N MET A 166 -11.13 -0.73 -11.11
CA MET A 166 -11.44 -1.90 -11.93
C MET A 166 -10.24 -2.38 -12.75
N GLY A 167 -9.46 -1.43 -13.28
CA GLY A 167 -8.31 -1.75 -14.13
C GLY A 167 -7.19 -2.47 -13.39
N ALA A 168 -6.93 -2.21 -12.11
CA ALA A 168 -5.90 -2.92 -11.36
C ALA A 168 -6.15 -4.44 -11.31
N SER A 169 -7.41 -4.85 -11.09
CA SER A 169 -7.77 -6.28 -11.12
C SER A 169 -7.63 -6.86 -12.53
N THR A 170 -8.02 -6.08 -13.55
CA THR A 170 -7.91 -6.49 -14.96
C THR A 170 -6.45 -6.67 -15.39
N ALA A 171 -5.58 -5.72 -15.03
CA ALA A 171 -4.16 -5.75 -15.36
C ALA A 171 -3.45 -6.96 -14.75
N ILE A 172 -3.78 -7.29 -13.50
CA ILE A 172 -3.22 -8.47 -12.81
C ILE A 172 -3.70 -9.76 -13.45
N LEU A 173 -5.01 -9.89 -13.77
CA LEU A 173 -5.54 -11.07 -14.45
C LEU A 173 -4.97 -11.26 -15.86
N ASN A 174 -4.73 -10.17 -16.59
CA ASN A 174 -4.16 -10.22 -17.94
C ASN A 174 -2.67 -10.58 -17.96
N ALA A 175 -1.95 -10.40 -16.84
CA ALA A 175 -0.53 -10.69 -16.74
C ALA A 175 -0.21 -12.19 -16.68
N GLY A 176 -1.20 -13.04 -16.42
CA GLY A 176 -1.06 -14.50 -16.31
C GLY A 176 -0.79 -14.93 -14.89
#